data_AF-A3ZP98-F1
#
_entry.id   AF-A3ZP98-F1
#
_cell.length_a   1.000
_cell.length_b   1.000
_cell.length_c   1.000
_cell.angle_alpha   90.00
_cell.angle_beta   90.00
_cell.angle_gamma   90.00
#
_symmetry.space_group_name_H-M   'P 1'
#
loop_
_entity.id
_entity.type
_entity.pdbx_description
1 polymer ?
#
loop_
_entity_poly.entity_id
_entity_poly.type
_entity_poly.pdbx_seq_one_letter_code
_entity_poly.pdbx_strand_id
1 'polypeptide(L)'
;MKLCRWICLFITMWIAGPVYAETLSIDATADGSSRWSEYFSDAFVQLDHQPGSYLISEYEADGSYVPVGDGSQIAFLNDGDFNSFFDIEFTAPAGRSGTVAIDAFTADFDDFIADDDAIFNTGYATTINSFTGTATFVGGVISQIDLLADIMLTYDASGFGLGMLDYAGTFAITGAEFALFADGSYETGFTPARYVWDVTGTLDLPEPPTATPEPGSLLLAVVGGVGLLTFRRRRKRVTAE
;
A
#
# COMPACT_ATOMS: atom_id res chain seq x y z
N MET A 1 -14.74 17.57 -70.78
CA MET A 1 -15.35 17.05 -69.54
C MET A 1 -14.29 17.11 -68.44
N LYS A 2 -14.40 18.06 -67.50
CA LYS A 2 -13.46 18.22 -66.37
C LYS A 2 -14.09 17.58 -65.14
N LEU A 3 -13.54 16.46 -64.67
CA LEU A 3 -13.93 15.83 -63.41
C LEU A 3 -13.37 16.65 -62.25
N CYS A 4 -14.25 17.27 -61.48
CA CYS A 4 -13.93 17.95 -60.23
C CYS A 4 -13.95 16.91 -59.09
N ARG A 5 -12.77 16.49 -58.61
CA ARG A 5 -12.62 15.61 -57.44
C ARG A 5 -12.66 16.47 -56.18
N TRP A 6 -13.76 16.40 -55.44
CA TRP A 6 -13.86 16.92 -54.09
C TRP A 6 -13.19 15.91 -53.13
N ILE A 7 -12.06 16.31 -52.55
CA ILE A 7 -11.42 15.59 -51.45
C ILE A 7 -12.11 16.07 -50.17
N CYS A 8 -13.00 15.25 -49.60
CA CYS A 8 -13.54 15.48 -48.27
C CYS A 8 -12.43 15.18 -47.25
N LEU A 9 -11.78 16.22 -46.75
CA LEU A 9 -10.88 16.16 -45.61
C LEU A 9 -11.73 15.94 -44.34
N PHE A 10 -11.82 14.68 -43.88
CA PHE A 10 -12.41 14.38 -42.57
C PHE A 10 -11.40 14.78 -41.49
N ILE A 11 -11.60 15.94 -40.87
CA ILE A 11 -10.90 16.33 -39.66
C ILE A 11 -11.56 15.57 -38.50
N THR A 12 -10.95 14.48 -38.05
CA THR A 12 -11.29 13.84 -36.77
C THR A 12 -10.82 14.74 -35.64
N MET A 13 -11.71 15.60 -35.17
CA MET A 13 -11.54 16.37 -33.95
C MET A 13 -11.68 15.40 -32.77
N TRP A 14 -10.55 14.99 -32.19
CA TRP A 14 -10.53 14.27 -30.91
C TRP A 14 -10.98 15.24 -29.83
N ILE A 15 -12.18 15.02 -29.28
CA ILE A 15 -12.63 15.71 -28.09
C ILE A 15 -11.88 15.06 -26.93
N ALA A 16 -10.82 15.71 -26.44
CA ALA A 16 -10.23 15.34 -25.16
C ALA A 16 -11.31 15.53 -24.08
N GLY A 17 -11.69 14.46 -23.40
CA GLY A 17 -12.57 14.55 -22.25
C GLY A 17 -11.94 15.41 -21.16
N PRO A 18 -12.74 16.00 -20.25
CA PRO A 18 -12.20 16.67 -19.09
C PRO A 18 -11.33 15.70 -18.29
N VAL A 19 -10.15 16.18 -17.96
CA VAL A 19 -9.18 15.51 -17.12
C VAL A 19 -9.38 16.08 -15.71
N TYR A 20 -9.68 15.21 -14.74
CA TYR A 20 -9.92 15.60 -13.35
C TYR A 20 -8.76 15.11 -12.49
N ALA A 21 -8.22 16.02 -11.68
CA ALA A 21 -7.39 15.64 -10.55
C ALA A 21 -8.30 15.05 -9.47
N GLU A 22 -7.94 13.89 -8.96
CA GLU A 22 -8.65 13.20 -7.87
C GLU A 22 -7.64 12.96 -6.74
N THR A 23 -8.08 13.18 -5.50
CA THR A 23 -7.34 12.79 -4.29
C THR A 23 -8.01 11.54 -3.73
N LEU A 24 -7.22 10.52 -3.41
CA LEU A 24 -7.68 9.31 -2.75
C LEU A 24 -6.94 9.12 -1.43
N SER A 25 -7.71 9.01 -0.36
CA SER A 25 -7.22 8.52 0.93
C SER A 25 -7.35 7.01 0.99
N ILE A 26 -6.32 6.34 1.51
CA ILE A 26 -6.23 4.88 1.50
C ILE A 26 -6.07 4.39 2.93
N ASP A 27 -6.92 3.43 3.27
CA ASP A 27 -6.85 2.70 4.53
C ASP A 27 -5.92 1.48 4.36
N ALA A 28 -5.27 1.08 5.44
CA ALA A 28 -4.45 -0.13 5.46
C ALA A 28 -4.49 -0.81 6.82
N THR A 29 -4.04 -2.05 6.83
CA THR A 29 -3.83 -2.84 8.05
C THR A 29 -2.38 -3.29 8.10
N ALA A 30 -1.69 -2.96 9.19
CA ALA A 30 -0.33 -3.44 9.47
C ALA A 30 -0.34 -4.94 9.82
N ASP A 31 0.69 -5.65 9.37
CA ASP A 31 0.91 -7.05 9.69
C ASP A 31 1.32 -7.23 11.15
N GLY A 32 0.96 -8.38 11.71
CA GLY A 32 1.30 -8.77 13.08
C GLY A 32 2.80 -8.67 13.42
N SER A 33 3.67 -8.95 12.45
CA SER A 33 5.12 -8.90 12.63
C SER A 33 5.71 -7.48 12.61
N SER A 34 4.90 -6.44 12.40
CA SER A 34 5.35 -5.05 12.39
C SER A 34 5.93 -4.62 13.73
N ARG A 35 7.03 -3.88 13.69
CA ARG A 35 7.83 -3.50 14.86
C ARG A 35 8.20 -2.03 14.89
N TRP A 36 8.27 -1.54 16.11
CA TRP A 36 9.03 -0.34 16.47
C TRP A 36 10.09 -0.76 17.50
N SER A 37 11.34 -0.36 17.29
CA SER A 37 12.47 -0.75 18.14
C SER A 37 13.27 0.46 18.57
N GLU A 38 13.62 0.53 19.86
CA GLU A 38 14.53 1.48 20.47
C GLU A 38 15.73 0.74 21.08
N TYR A 39 16.90 0.91 20.48
CA TYR A 39 18.12 0.25 20.95
C TYR A 39 18.77 0.94 22.14
N PHE A 40 18.33 2.16 22.48
CA PHE A 40 18.82 2.87 23.66
C PHE A 40 18.42 2.16 24.97
N SER A 41 17.16 1.75 25.05
CA SER A 41 16.58 1.00 26.18
C SER A 41 16.63 -0.53 25.98
N ASP A 42 17.18 -0.99 24.84
CA ASP A 42 17.16 -2.39 24.40
C ASP A 42 15.73 -2.93 24.25
N ALA A 43 14.76 -2.09 23.83
CA ALA A 43 13.35 -2.45 23.80
C ALA A 43 12.76 -2.43 22.38
N PHE A 44 11.75 -3.25 22.14
CA PHE A 44 10.90 -3.15 20.96
C PHE A 44 9.44 -3.49 21.30
N VAL A 45 8.51 -3.02 20.46
CA VAL A 45 7.08 -3.36 20.49
C VAL A 45 6.73 -4.03 19.16
N GLN A 46 5.90 -5.08 19.20
CA GLN A 46 5.43 -5.81 18.02
C GLN A 46 3.91 -6.01 18.08
N LEU A 47 3.25 -5.87 16.93
CA LEU A 47 1.78 -5.80 16.83
C LEU A 47 1.05 -7.08 17.28
N ASP A 48 1.53 -8.27 16.89
CA ASP A 48 0.88 -9.55 17.22
C ASP A 48 1.26 -10.13 18.60
N HIS A 49 2.03 -9.38 19.39
CA HIS A 49 2.39 -9.75 20.73
C HIS A 49 1.42 -9.17 21.78
N GLN A 50 1.52 -9.66 23.02
CA GLN A 50 0.77 -9.02 24.10
C GLN A 50 1.21 -7.55 24.23
N PRO A 51 0.32 -6.64 24.62
CA PRO A 51 0.69 -5.24 24.87
C PRO A 51 1.89 -5.15 25.81
N GLY A 52 2.83 -4.26 25.48
CA GLY A 52 4.08 -4.06 26.20
C GLY A 52 5.32 -4.09 25.31
N SER A 53 6.44 -3.75 25.93
CA SER A 53 7.75 -3.75 25.30
C SER A 53 8.52 -5.01 25.66
N TYR A 54 9.46 -5.38 24.81
CA TYR A 54 10.23 -6.62 24.90
C TYR A 54 11.70 -6.32 24.68
N LEU A 55 12.60 -7.07 25.31
CA LEU A 55 14.03 -6.83 25.12
C LEU A 55 14.53 -7.36 23.78
N ILE A 56 15.27 -6.53 23.05
CA ILE A 56 15.92 -6.93 21.78
C ILE A 56 17.00 -7.97 22.09
N SER A 57 17.87 -7.71 23.06
CA SER A 57 18.97 -8.63 23.40
C SER A 57 18.52 -9.99 23.94
N GLU A 58 17.44 -10.06 24.72
CA GLU A 58 16.89 -11.34 25.21
C GLU A 58 16.27 -12.16 24.07
N TYR A 59 15.62 -11.50 23.11
CA TYR A 59 15.16 -12.18 21.90
C TYR A 59 16.32 -12.76 21.10
N GLU A 60 17.40 -11.99 20.91
CA GLU A 60 18.62 -12.48 20.23
C GLU A 60 19.29 -13.63 20.99
N ALA A 61 19.16 -13.67 22.31
CA ALA A 61 19.77 -14.69 23.17
C ALA A 61 18.97 -16.00 23.23
N ASP A 62 17.67 -15.94 23.46
CA ASP A 62 16.86 -17.10 23.86
C ASP A 62 15.65 -17.37 22.92
N GLY A 63 15.37 -16.48 21.97
CA GLY A 63 14.28 -16.63 21.00
C GLY A 63 12.87 -16.57 21.60
N SER A 64 12.73 -16.14 22.86
CA SER A 64 11.46 -15.98 23.55
C SER A 64 11.22 -14.53 23.96
N TYR A 65 10.00 -14.06 23.74
CA TYR A 65 9.59 -12.71 24.13
C TYR A 65 9.14 -12.68 25.59
N VAL A 66 9.94 -12.02 26.43
CA VAL A 66 9.58 -11.70 27.81
C VAL A 66 9.26 -10.21 27.88
N PRO A 67 8.02 -9.82 28.23
CA PRO A 67 7.68 -8.41 28.32
C PRO A 67 8.45 -7.75 29.47
N VAL A 68 8.96 -6.54 29.22
CA VAL A 68 9.56 -5.66 30.21
C VAL A 68 8.62 -4.52 30.56
N GLY A 69 8.69 -4.07 31.82
CA GLY A 69 7.80 -3.05 32.35
C GLY A 69 6.45 -3.60 32.84
N ASP A 70 5.44 -2.73 32.89
CA ASP A 70 4.08 -3.06 33.36
C ASP A 70 3.12 -3.44 32.22
N GLY A 71 3.62 -3.52 30.98
CA GLY A 71 2.82 -3.84 29.79
C GLY A 71 1.94 -2.69 29.30
N SER A 72 2.14 -1.46 29.80
CA SER A 72 1.33 -0.30 29.40
C SER A 72 1.82 0.39 28.12
N GLN A 73 3.07 0.15 27.71
CA GLN A 73 3.63 0.76 26.51
C GLN A 73 2.97 0.22 25.24
N ILE A 74 2.45 1.13 24.42
CA ILE A 74 1.78 0.82 23.16
C ILE A 74 2.36 1.70 22.07
N ALA A 75 3.24 1.13 21.24
CA ALA A 75 3.73 1.80 20.04
C ALA A 75 2.69 1.81 18.90
N PHE A 76 1.69 0.92 18.92
CA PHE A 76 0.66 0.84 17.87
C PHE A 76 -0.72 1.16 18.44
N LEU A 77 -1.12 2.44 18.40
CA LEU A 77 -2.29 2.95 19.13
C LEU A 77 -3.62 2.35 18.68
N ASN A 78 -3.70 1.90 17.43
CA ASN A 78 -4.93 1.41 16.79
C ASN A 78 -4.84 -0.08 16.42
N ASP A 79 -4.03 -0.88 17.12
CA ASP A 79 -3.87 -2.33 16.85
C ASP A 79 -3.53 -2.64 15.37
N GLY A 80 -2.84 -1.72 14.69
CA GLY A 80 -2.43 -1.88 13.29
C GLY A 80 -3.44 -1.38 12.26
N ASP A 81 -4.56 -0.81 12.70
CA ASP A 81 -5.54 -0.16 11.81
C ASP A 81 -5.06 1.25 11.41
N PHE A 82 -4.65 1.39 10.15
CA PHE A 82 -4.08 2.61 9.57
C PHE A 82 -5.11 3.27 8.66
N ASN A 83 -6.15 3.85 9.26
CA ASN A 83 -7.20 4.55 8.51
C ASN A 83 -6.69 5.88 7.96
N SER A 84 -6.76 6.08 6.64
CA SER A 84 -6.46 7.35 5.98
C SER A 84 -5.08 7.92 6.33
N PHE A 85 -4.08 7.05 6.53
CA PHE A 85 -2.73 7.47 6.94
C PHE A 85 -1.92 8.08 5.78
N PHE A 86 -2.38 7.89 4.54
CA PHE A 86 -1.81 8.57 3.38
C PHE A 86 -2.85 8.90 2.32
N ASP A 87 -2.51 9.92 1.54
CA ASP A 87 -3.25 10.35 0.36
C ASP A 87 -2.36 10.31 -0.88
N ILE A 88 -2.97 9.95 -2.00
CA ILE A 88 -2.38 10.11 -3.34
C ILE A 88 -3.24 11.05 -4.18
N GLU A 89 -2.59 11.89 -4.97
CA GLU A 89 -3.25 12.68 -6.01
C GLU A 89 -2.83 12.16 -7.38
N PHE A 90 -3.78 12.07 -8.29
CA PHE A 90 -3.51 11.65 -9.67
C PHE A 90 -4.50 12.25 -10.65
N THR A 91 -4.07 12.21 -11.91
CA THR A 91 -4.88 12.60 -13.04
C THR A 91 -5.53 11.37 -13.69
N ALA A 92 -6.83 11.17 -13.44
CA ALA A 92 -7.52 9.94 -13.88
C ALA A 92 -7.55 9.79 -15.43
N PRO A 93 -7.37 8.57 -15.97
CA PRO A 93 -7.37 8.36 -17.42
C PRO A 93 -8.78 8.50 -17.99
N ALA A 94 -8.88 8.92 -19.26
CA ALA A 94 -10.17 8.97 -19.96
C ALA A 94 -10.80 7.56 -20.04
N GLY A 95 -12.03 7.40 -19.56
CA GLY A 95 -12.68 6.09 -19.45
C GLY A 95 -12.30 5.31 -18.18
N ARG A 96 -11.51 5.92 -17.28
CA ARG A 96 -11.12 5.42 -15.95
C ARG A 96 -10.59 3.99 -15.94
N SER A 97 -9.85 3.63 -16.98
CA SER A 97 -9.14 2.36 -17.06
C SER A 97 -7.74 2.59 -17.60
N GLY A 98 -6.76 1.87 -17.07
CA GLY A 98 -5.36 2.01 -17.40
C GLY A 98 -4.51 2.52 -16.23
N THR A 99 -3.23 2.69 -16.49
CA THR A 99 -2.23 3.12 -15.49
C THR A 99 -1.91 4.59 -15.65
N VAL A 100 -1.88 5.32 -14.55
CA VAL A 100 -1.51 6.74 -14.50
C VAL A 100 -0.42 6.97 -13.46
N ALA A 101 0.37 8.03 -13.66
CA ALA A 101 1.33 8.47 -12.66
C ALA A 101 0.61 9.08 -11.46
N ILE A 102 1.23 8.93 -10.29
CA ILE A 102 0.84 9.64 -9.08
C ILE A 102 1.51 11.03 -9.14
N ASP A 103 0.69 12.07 -9.01
CA ASP A 103 1.09 13.48 -9.15
C ASP A 103 1.52 14.08 -7.80
N ALA A 104 0.92 13.63 -6.69
CA ALA A 104 1.31 13.99 -5.33
C ALA A 104 1.11 12.81 -4.36
N PHE A 105 1.91 12.79 -3.29
CA PHE A 105 1.84 11.80 -2.22
C PHE A 105 2.10 12.51 -0.88
N THR A 106 1.22 12.27 0.08
CA THR A 106 1.34 12.75 1.47
C THR A 106 1.05 11.61 2.41
N ALA A 107 1.83 11.47 3.47
CA ALA A 107 1.61 10.46 4.51
C ALA A 107 1.98 11.05 5.87
N ASP A 108 1.28 10.59 6.91
CA ASP A 108 1.60 10.87 8.30
C ASP A 108 1.46 9.59 9.13
N PHE A 109 2.58 9.14 9.70
CA PHE A 109 2.63 7.90 10.48
C PHE A 109 2.53 8.15 11.99
N ASP A 110 2.61 9.41 12.44
CA ASP A 110 2.70 9.79 13.85
C ASP A 110 1.51 9.27 14.66
N ASP A 111 0.31 9.37 14.08
CA ASP A 111 -0.94 8.94 14.71
C ASP A 111 -1.08 7.41 14.82
N PHE A 112 -0.22 6.63 14.14
CA PHE A 112 -0.36 5.17 14.00
C PHE A 112 0.74 4.38 14.67
N ILE A 113 1.95 4.91 14.66
CA ILE A 113 3.11 4.31 15.30
C ILE A 113 3.62 5.34 16.30
N ALA A 114 3.18 5.25 17.54
CA ALA A 114 3.61 6.12 18.62
C ALA A 114 5.06 5.77 19.04
N ASP A 115 5.84 6.82 19.30
CA ASP A 115 6.91 6.75 20.28
C ASP A 115 6.26 7.01 21.64
N ASP A 116 5.75 5.96 22.30
CA ASP A 116 5.15 6.06 23.63
C ASP A 116 6.23 6.27 24.70
N ASP A 117 6.89 7.43 24.64
CA ASP A 117 7.51 8.03 25.80
C ASP A 117 6.48 8.96 26.45
N ALA A 118 5.67 8.37 27.35
CA ALA A 118 4.71 9.03 28.22
C ALA A 118 5.28 10.25 29.01
N ILE A 119 6.60 10.47 28.95
CA ILE A 119 7.31 11.58 29.58
C ILE A 119 7.18 12.89 28.78
N PHE A 120 7.13 12.85 27.44
CA PHE A 120 7.20 14.05 26.61
C PHE A 120 5.96 14.34 25.76
N ASN A 121 5.09 13.35 25.50
CA ASN A 121 3.90 13.53 24.65
C ASN A 121 4.27 14.18 23.30
N THR A 122 5.41 13.80 22.75
CA THR A 122 5.96 14.28 21.49
C THR A 122 6.09 13.11 20.54
N GLY A 123 5.28 13.11 19.49
CA GLY A 123 5.44 12.24 18.34
C GLY A 123 6.63 12.63 17.44
N TYR A 124 6.69 12.07 16.24
CA TYR A 124 7.64 12.46 15.19
C TYR A 124 6.93 13.09 14.00
N ALA A 125 7.62 13.99 13.30
CA ALA A 125 7.13 14.57 12.06
C ALA A 125 7.53 13.72 10.85
N THR A 126 6.58 13.44 9.94
CA THR A 126 6.86 12.76 8.66
C THR A 126 7.13 13.78 7.56
N THR A 127 8.26 13.64 6.84
CA THR A 127 8.56 14.41 5.64
C THR A 127 8.78 13.49 4.44
N ILE A 128 8.12 13.79 3.32
CA ILE A 128 8.34 13.09 2.04
C ILE A 128 9.41 13.85 1.25
N ASN A 129 10.60 13.28 1.10
CA ASN A 129 11.72 13.91 0.40
C ASN A 129 11.60 13.77 -1.11
N SER A 130 11.18 12.58 -1.56
CA SER A 130 11.02 12.24 -2.98
C SER A 130 10.01 11.10 -3.09
N PHE A 131 9.32 11.00 -4.24
CA PHE A 131 8.52 9.82 -4.53
C PHE A 131 8.40 9.57 -6.04
N THR A 132 8.08 8.34 -6.39
CA THR A 132 7.63 7.94 -7.72
C THR A 132 6.55 6.87 -7.55
N GLY A 133 5.56 6.86 -8.45
CA GLY A 133 4.55 5.83 -8.39
C GLY A 133 3.52 5.91 -9.49
N THR A 134 2.72 4.85 -9.57
CA THR A 134 1.61 4.70 -10.50
C THR A 134 0.42 4.06 -9.83
N ALA A 135 -0.78 4.42 -10.30
CA ALA A 135 -2.03 3.77 -9.93
C ALA A 135 -2.69 3.15 -11.17
N THR A 136 -3.18 1.92 -11.05
CA THR A 136 -3.87 1.21 -12.14
C THR A 136 -5.36 1.10 -11.85
N PHE A 137 -6.16 1.55 -12.82
CA PHE A 137 -7.60 1.60 -12.74
C PHE A 137 -8.25 0.52 -13.61
N VAL A 138 -9.30 -0.13 -13.08
CA VAL A 138 -10.17 -1.06 -13.80
C VAL A 138 -11.62 -0.66 -13.56
N GLY A 139 -12.29 -0.17 -14.61
CA GLY A 139 -13.70 0.24 -14.50
C GLY A 139 -13.93 1.41 -13.54
N GLY A 140 -12.94 2.27 -13.37
CA GLY A 140 -12.97 3.43 -12.47
C GLY A 140 -12.70 3.16 -11.00
N VAL A 141 -12.22 1.97 -10.68
CA VAL A 141 -11.76 1.58 -9.35
C VAL A 141 -10.26 1.37 -9.39
N ILE A 142 -9.53 1.82 -8.36
CA ILE A 142 -8.10 1.50 -8.22
C ILE A 142 -7.97 0.02 -7.90
N SER A 143 -7.19 -0.67 -8.72
CA SER A 143 -6.92 -2.10 -8.60
C SER A 143 -5.49 -2.42 -8.16
N GLN A 144 -4.58 -1.45 -8.31
CA GLN A 144 -3.17 -1.62 -7.99
C GLN A 144 -2.54 -0.25 -7.75
N ILE A 145 -1.64 -0.17 -6.78
CA ILE A 145 -0.76 0.97 -6.55
C ILE A 145 0.67 0.45 -6.51
N ASP A 146 1.59 1.11 -7.21
CA ASP A 146 3.02 0.87 -7.06
C ASP A 146 3.65 2.22 -6.75
N LEU A 147 4.25 2.36 -5.56
CA LEU A 147 4.80 3.62 -5.08
C LEU A 147 6.10 3.36 -4.33
N LEU A 148 7.07 4.25 -4.49
CA LEU A 148 8.29 4.30 -3.71
C LEU A 148 8.55 5.74 -3.31
N ALA A 149 8.70 5.99 -2.02
CA ALA A 149 8.99 7.29 -1.45
C ALA A 149 10.20 7.23 -0.51
N ASP A 150 11.09 8.21 -0.64
CA ASP A 150 12.10 8.49 0.37
C ASP A 150 11.46 9.37 1.44
N ILE A 151 11.56 8.96 2.70
CA ILE A 151 10.94 9.66 3.82
C ILE A 151 11.98 10.06 4.87
N MET A 152 11.61 11.00 5.72
CA MET A 152 12.32 11.34 6.95
C MET A 152 11.32 11.38 8.10
N LEU A 153 11.60 10.64 9.16
CA LEU A 153 10.87 10.76 10.43
C LEU A 153 11.72 11.60 11.38
N THR A 154 11.23 12.74 11.82
CA THR A 154 11.99 13.67 12.67
C THR A 154 11.42 13.68 14.08
N TYR A 155 12.23 13.26 15.04
CA TYR A 155 11.89 13.21 16.46
C TYR A 155 12.49 14.40 17.24
N ASP A 156 11.72 15.02 18.12
CA ASP A 156 12.20 16.11 18.99
C ASP A 156 12.74 15.58 20.32
N ALA A 157 14.02 15.19 20.32
CA ALA A 157 14.74 14.78 21.53
C ALA A 157 15.34 15.98 22.31
N SER A 158 14.82 17.20 22.14
CA SER A 158 15.29 18.38 22.90
C SER A 158 15.10 18.22 24.41
N GLY A 159 14.13 17.41 24.85
CA GLY A 159 13.93 17.04 26.26
C GLY A 159 15.15 16.36 26.88
N PHE A 160 15.96 15.68 26.07
CA PHE A 160 17.21 15.02 26.46
C PHE A 160 18.47 15.84 26.13
N GLY A 161 18.31 17.05 25.58
CA GLY A 161 19.41 17.89 25.14
C GLY A 161 20.08 17.44 23.83
N LEU A 162 19.42 16.56 23.05
CA LEU A 162 19.93 16.05 21.78
C LEU A 162 19.43 16.85 20.57
N GLY A 163 18.33 17.59 20.71
CA GLY A 163 17.72 18.38 19.63
C GLY A 163 16.86 17.52 18.70
N MET A 164 16.70 17.97 17.45
CA MET A 164 15.96 17.23 16.43
C MET A 164 16.80 16.07 15.88
N LEU A 165 16.22 14.86 15.86
CA LEU A 165 16.83 13.64 15.37
C LEU A 165 16.08 13.15 14.13
N ASP A 166 16.80 12.99 13.02
CA ASP A 166 16.27 12.64 11.71
C ASP A 166 16.49 11.15 11.37
N TYR A 167 15.44 10.38 11.15
CA TYR A 167 15.51 8.96 10.80
C TYR A 167 15.12 8.78 9.34
N ALA A 168 16.12 8.56 8.49
CA ALA A 168 15.91 8.37 7.06
C ALA A 168 15.27 7.00 6.80
N GLY A 169 14.34 6.96 5.86
CA GLY A 169 13.61 5.75 5.56
C GLY A 169 13.04 5.70 4.15
N THR A 170 12.31 4.62 3.91
CA THR A 170 11.56 4.38 2.68
C THR A 170 10.15 3.95 3.02
N PHE A 171 9.18 4.47 2.27
CA PHE A 171 7.84 3.93 2.21
C PHE A 171 7.59 3.38 0.80
N ALA A 172 7.11 2.15 0.71
CA ALA A 172 6.87 1.48 -0.55
C ALA A 172 5.50 0.80 -0.56
N ILE A 173 4.85 0.81 -1.73
CA ILE A 173 3.65 0.04 -2.02
C ILE A 173 3.94 -0.79 -3.27
N THR A 174 3.64 -2.09 -3.22
CA THR A 174 3.67 -2.99 -4.39
C THR A 174 2.33 -3.72 -4.47
N GLY A 175 1.50 -3.30 -5.42
CA GLY A 175 0.14 -3.78 -5.54
C GLY A 175 -0.77 -3.36 -4.40
N ALA A 176 -1.02 -4.28 -3.47
CA ALA A 176 -1.83 -4.06 -2.28
C ALA A 176 -1.01 -4.25 -0.99
N GLU A 177 0.29 -4.47 -1.08
CA GLU A 177 1.18 -4.60 0.07
C GLU A 177 1.93 -3.28 0.27
N PHE A 178 2.12 -2.86 1.51
CA PHE A 178 2.97 -1.72 1.86
C PHE A 178 4.10 -2.11 2.81
N ALA A 179 5.16 -1.33 2.78
CA ALA A 179 6.29 -1.42 3.70
C ALA A 179 6.79 -0.02 4.07
N LEU A 180 6.95 0.22 5.36
CA LEU A 180 7.59 1.38 5.96
C LEU A 180 8.86 0.89 6.67
N PHE A 181 10.00 1.42 6.28
CA PHE A 181 11.26 1.16 6.96
C PHE A 181 12.00 2.47 7.23
N ALA A 182 12.36 2.75 8.48
CA ALA A 182 13.22 3.87 8.85
C ALA A 182 14.21 3.44 9.93
N ASP A 183 15.47 3.85 9.81
CA ASP A 183 16.55 3.52 10.77
C ASP A 183 17.52 4.69 10.83
N GLY A 184 18.02 4.98 12.03
CA GLY A 184 18.99 6.03 12.27
C GLY A 184 19.60 5.87 13.65
N SER A 185 20.84 6.29 13.81
CA SER A 185 21.59 6.16 15.06
C SER A 185 22.32 7.46 15.37
N TYR A 186 22.15 7.94 16.60
CA TYR A 186 22.73 9.18 17.09
C TYR A 186 23.62 8.91 18.30
N GLU A 187 24.85 9.39 18.27
CA GLU A 187 25.77 9.27 19.39
C GLU A 187 25.22 10.01 20.62
N THR A 188 25.19 9.33 21.75
CA THR A 188 24.90 9.94 23.06
C THR A 188 26.11 9.76 23.98
N GLY A 189 26.06 10.35 25.18
CA GLY A 189 27.11 10.16 26.19
C GLY A 189 27.19 8.74 26.78
N PHE A 190 26.26 7.85 26.43
CA PHE A 190 26.16 6.48 26.96
C PHE A 190 25.97 5.46 25.82
N THR A 191 24.72 5.19 25.43
CA THR A 191 24.34 4.28 24.35
C THR A 191 23.78 5.10 23.17
N PRO A 192 24.12 4.80 21.92
CA PRO A 192 23.52 5.50 20.79
C PRO A 192 21.99 5.46 20.82
N ALA A 193 21.37 6.59 20.56
CA ALA A 193 19.93 6.71 20.35
C ALA A 193 19.64 6.21 18.93
N ARG A 194 19.29 4.93 18.82
CA ARG A 194 18.91 4.28 17.56
C ARG A 194 17.48 3.80 17.64
N TYR A 195 16.67 4.26 16.69
CA TYR A 195 15.26 3.91 16.56
C TYR A 195 15.03 3.31 15.18
N VAL A 196 14.20 2.28 15.13
CA VAL A 196 13.88 1.54 13.91
C VAL A 196 12.37 1.34 13.80
N TRP A 197 11.81 1.77 12.68
CA TRP A 197 10.46 1.46 12.24
C TRP A 197 10.58 0.37 11.18
N ASP A 198 9.90 -0.76 11.38
CA ASP A 198 9.85 -1.87 10.43
C ASP A 198 8.40 -2.38 10.37
N VAL A 199 7.60 -1.73 9.53
CA VAL A 199 6.15 -1.93 9.46
C VAL A 199 5.79 -2.40 8.06
N THR A 200 5.04 -3.49 7.99
CA THR A 200 4.54 -4.07 6.75
C THR A 200 3.04 -4.23 6.86
N GLY A 201 2.33 -4.41 5.76
CA GLY A 201 0.90 -4.66 5.81
C GLY A 201 0.23 -4.62 4.45
N THR A 202 -1.09 -4.52 4.47
CA THR A 202 -1.93 -4.54 3.27
C THR A 202 -2.86 -3.34 3.19
N LEU A 203 -3.03 -2.80 1.98
CA LEU A 203 -3.98 -1.74 1.65
C LEU A 203 -5.38 -2.30 1.46
N ASP A 204 -6.38 -1.57 1.94
CA ASP A 204 -7.79 -1.87 1.71
C ASP A 204 -8.26 -1.28 0.38
N LEU A 205 -7.81 -1.90 -0.71
CA LEU A 205 -8.22 -1.50 -2.05
C LEU A 205 -9.62 -2.04 -2.38
N PRO A 206 -10.51 -1.21 -2.94
CA PRO A 206 -11.81 -1.68 -3.41
C PRO A 206 -11.65 -2.77 -4.47
N GLU A 207 -12.39 -3.88 -4.33
CA GLU A 207 -12.37 -4.93 -5.35
C GLU A 207 -12.83 -4.38 -6.71
N PRO A 208 -12.09 -4.66 -7.80
CA PRO A 208 -12.52 -4.27 -9.12
C PRO A 208 -13.84 -4.96 -9.44
N PRO A 209 -14.77 -4.29 -10.17
CA PRO A 209 -16.05 -4.88 -10.50
C PRO A 209 -15.83 -6.19 -11.25
N THR A 210 -16.25 -7.31 -10.65
CA THR A 210 -16.20 -8.61 -11.33
C THR A 210 -16.97 -8.48 -12.63
N ALA A 211 -16.34 -8.78 -13.76
CA ALA A 211 -17.02 -8.77 -15.05
C ALA A 211 -18.21 -9.72 -14.97
N THR A 212 -19.43 -9.19 -14.86
CA THR A 212 -20.65 -9.98 -14.92
C THR A 212 -20.60 -10.73 -16.24
N PRO A 213 -20.56 -12.08 -16.27
CA PRO A 213 -20.45 -12.80 -17.52
C PRO A 213 -21.63 -12.40 -18.40
N GLU A 214 -21.33 -11.78 -19.56
CA GLU A 214 -22.40 -11.34 -20.44
C GLU A 214 -23.33 -12.52 -20.75
N PRO A 215 -24.66 -12.37 -20.67
CA PRO A 215 -25.58 -13.48 -20.89
C PRO A 215 -25.39 -14.19 -22.26
N GLY A 216 -24.76 -13.51 -23.23
CA GLY A 216 -24.39 -14.09 -24.52
C GLY A 216 -23.24 -15.11 -24.50
N SER A 217 -22.30 -15.02 -23.57
CA SER A 217 -21.16 -15.95 -23.50
C SER A 217 -21.55 -17.30 -22.87
N LEU A 218 -22.54 -17.30 -21.97
CA LEU A 218 -23.20 -18.53 -21.48
C LEU A 218 -23.97 -19.23 -22.61
N LEU A 219 -24.61 -18.47 -23.50
CA LEU A 219 -25.38 -19.04 -24.62
C LEU A 219 -24.46 -19.77 -25.62
N LEU A 220 -23.26 -19.24 -25.89
CA LEU A 220 -22.28 -19.91 -26.77
C LEU A 220 -21.71 -21.19 -26.15
N ALA A 221 -21.47 -21.20 -24.83
CA ALA A 221 -21.02 -22.41 -24.11
C ALA A 221 -22.09 -23.52 -24.12
N VAL A 222 -23.36 -23.15 -23.97
CA VAL A 222 -24.49 -24.10 -24.03
C VAL A 222 -24.71 -24.61 -25.46
N VAL A 223 -24.67 -23.75 -26.47
CA VAL A 223 -24.84 -24.16 -27.88
C VAL A 223 -23.68 -25.03 -28.37
N GLY A 224 -22.44 -24.72 -27.97
CA GLY A 224 -21.26 -25.55 -28.28
C GLY A 224 -21.30 -26.93 -27.61
N GLY A 225 -21.76 -27.00 -26.35
CA GLY A 225 -21.90 -28.26 -25.61
C GLY A 225 -22.95 -29.22 -26.18
N VAL A 226 -24.09 -28.69 -26.64
CA VAL A 226 -25.16 -29.51 -27.26
C VAL A 226 -24.75 -30.01 -28.66
N GLY A 227 -23.95 -29.25 -29.41
CA GLY A 227 -23.41 -29.67 -30.71
C GLY A 227 -22.46 -30.87 -30.63
N LEU A 228 -21.62 -30.94 -29.58
CA LEU A 228 -20.67 -32.05 -29.37
C LEU A 228 -21.35 -33.36 -28.96
N LEU A 229 -22.46 -33.31 -28.22
CA LEU A 229 -23.22 -34.50 -27.81
C LEU A 229 -24.02 -35.12 -28.97
N THR A 230 -24.48 -34.33 -29.93
CA THR A 230 -25.22 -34.84 -31.10
C THR A 230 -24.29 -35.48 -32.15
N PHE A 231 -23.05 -34.99 -32.33
CA PHE A 231 -22.08 -35.62 -33.22
C PHE A 231 -21.56 -36.97 -32.71
N ARG A 232 -21.48 -37.17 -31.38
CA ARG A 232 -21.03 -38.46 -30.80
C ARG A 232 -22.04 -39.61 -31.00
N ARG A 233 -23.34 -39.31 -31.18
CA ARG A 233 -24.37 -40.35 -31.40
C ARG A 233 -24.48 -40.86 -32.84
N ARG A 234 -23.95 -40.15 -33.85
CA ARG A 234 -24.07 -40.57 -35.26
C ARG A 234 -23.01 -41.55 -35.77
N ARG A 235 -21.98 -41.87 -34.97
CA ARG A 235 -20.85 -42.72 -35.42
C ARG A 235 -20.97 -44.22 -35.10
N LYS A 236 -22.13 -44.71 -34.62
CA LYS A 236 -22.31 -46.13 -34.20
C LYS A 236 -23.25 -46.97 -35.07
N ARG A 237 -23.45 -46.65 -36.35
CA ARG A 237 -24.37 -47.45 -37.21
C ARG A 237 -23.92 -47.61 -38.65
N VAL A 238 -22.73 -48.15 -38.88
CA VAL A 238 -22.37 -48.83 -40.15
C VAL A 238 -21.31 -49.89 -39.85
N THR A 239 -21.72 -51.14 -39.60
CA THR A 239 -21.17 -52.40 -40.15
C THR A 239 -21.77 -53.60 -39.40
N ALA A 240 -22.55 -54.40 -40.13
CA ALA A 240 -22.68 -55.85 -39.92
C ALA A 240 -23.32 -56.43 -41.19
N GLU A 241 -22.47 -57.00 -42.06
CA GLU A 241 -22.78 -58.18 -42.87
C GLU A 241 -22.43 -59.42 -42.06
#